data_AF-A0A535WRH5-F1
#
_entry.id   AF-A0A535WRH5-F1
#
_cell.length_a   1.000
_cell.length_b   1.000
_cell.length_c   1.000
_cell.angle_alpha   90.00
_cell.angle_beta   90.00
_cell.angle_gamma   90.00
#
_symmetry.space_group_name_H-M   'P 1'
#
loop_
_entity.id
_entity.type
_entity.pdbx_description
1 polymer ?
#
loop_
_entity_poly.entity_id
_entity_poly.type
_entity_poly.pdbx_seq_one_letter_code
_entity_poly.pdbx_strand_id
1 'polypeptide(L)' 'ATWAHVPATVPESLALARELKRRGFRFVGPTTLYALMQACGLVDDHLAGCPAPPAVEAARRAAGLGYS' A
#
# COMPACT_ATOMS: atom_id res chain seq x y z
N ALA A 1 7.64 16.16 2.64
CA ALA A 1 6.57 15.44 3.35
C ALA A 1 7.14 14.80 4.61
N THR A 2 6.34 14.65 5.66
CA THR A 2 6.74 14.00 6.93
C THR A 2 5.82 12.83 7.20
N TRP A 3 6.23 11.90 8.07
CA TRP A 3 5.40 10.75 8.47
C TRP A 3 4.05 11.14 9.08
N ALA A 4 3.95 12.35 9.66
CA ALA A 4 2.68 12.88 10.16
C ALA A 4 1.61 13.07 9.06
N HIS A 5 2.02 13.16 7.79
CA HIS A 5 1.11 13.28 6.65
C HIS A 5 0.72 11.93 6.04
N VAL A 6 1.37 10.83 6.44
CA VAL A 6 1.00 9.48 5.99
C VAL A 6 -0.12 8.97 6.91
N PRO A 7 -1.31 8.65 6.38
CA PRO A 7 -2.42 8.22 7.21
C PRO A 7 -2.16 6.81 7.78
N ALA A 8 -2.85 6.45 8.86
CA ALA A 8 -2.77 5.07 9.39
C ALA A 8 -3.64 4.07 8.60
N THR A 9 -4.60 4.57 7.83
CA THR A 9 -5.57 3.79 7.04
C THR A 9 -6.08 4.60 5.86
N VAL A 10 -6.56 3.92 4.81
CA VAL A 10 -7.23 4.54 3.66
C VAL A 10 -8.54 3.80 3.35
N PRO A 11 -9.52 4.41 2.64
CA PRO A 11 -10.79 3.76 2.33
C PRO A 11 -10.65 2.36 1.72
N GLU A 12 -9.65 2.16 0.86
CA GLU A 12 -9.33 0.89 0.22
C GLU A 12 -8.88 -0.16 1.23
N SER A 13 -8.10 0.22 2.25
CA SER A 13 -7.67 -0.71 3.30
C SER A 13 -8.83 -1.11 4.23
N LEU A 14 -9.82 -0.22 4.42
CA LEU A 14 -11.07 -0.55 5.10
C LEU A 14 -11.89 -1.55 4.29
N ALA A 15 -12.02 -1.33 2.97
CA ALA A 15 -12.75 -2.23 2.09
C ALA A 15 -12.08 -3.62 2.03
N LEU A 16 -10.75 -3.67 1.89
CA LEU A 16 -9.98 -4.91 1.89
C LEU A 16 -10.10 -5.66 3.22
N ALA A 17 -10.01 -4.95 4.35
CA ALA A 17 -10.20 -5.54 5.67
C ALA A 17 -11.58 -6.19 5.83
N ARG A 18 -12.65 -5.51 5.37
CA ARG A 18 -14.01 -6.05 5.40
C ARG A 18 -14.13 -7.31 4.56
N GLU A 19 -13.59 -7.28 3.34
CA GLU A 19 -13.67 -8.40 2.42
C GLU A 19 -12.88 -9.63 2.92
N LEU A 20 -11.66 -9.43 3.43
CA LEU A 20 -10.86 -10.54 3.95
C LEU A 20 -11.47 -11.13 5.23
N LYS A 21 -12.03 -10.30 6.11
CA LYS A 21 -12.81 -10.80 7.26
C LYS A 21 -14.00 -11.65 6.82
N ARG A 22 -14.74 -11.20 5.80
CA ARG A 22 -15.86 -11.97 5.22
C ARG A 22 -15.40 -13.32 4.65
N ARG A 23 -14.18 -13.39 4.13
CA ARG A 23 -13.54 -14.63 3.64
C ARG A 23 -12.91 -15.50 4.74
N GLY A 24 -13.06 -15.12 6.02
CA GLY A 24 -12.60 -15.92 7.16
C GLY A 24 -11.18 -15.61 7.65
N PHE A 25 -10.51 -14.61 7.07
CA PHE A 25 -9.19 -14.20 7.57
C PHE A 25 -9.31 -13.51 8.93
N ARG A 26 -8.33 -13.74 9.80
CA ARG A 26 -8.22 -13.14 11.15
C ARG A 26 -7.02 -12.20 11.20
N PHE A 27 -7.03 -11.27 12.16
CA PHE A 27 -5.98 -10.24 12.34
C PHE A 27 -5.75 -9.32 11.13
N VAL A 28 -6.76 -9.20 10.28
CA VAL A 28 -6.77 -8.37 9.07
C VAL A 28 -7.51 -7.05 9.33
N GLY A 29 -6.98 -6.23 10.24
CA GLY A 29 -7.51 -4.89 10.54
C GLY A 29 -7.09 -3.83 9.51
N PRO A 30 -7.84 -2.72 9.31
CA PRO A 30 -7.55 -1.75 8.25
C PRO A 30 -6.12 -1.19 8.24
N THR A 31 -5.50 -0.99 9.39
CA THR A 31 -4.08 -0.57 9.49
C THR A 31 -3.14 -1.65 8.97
N THR A 32 -3.37 -2.91 9.35
CA THR A 32 -2.61 -4.06 8.84
C THR A 32 -2.73 -4.18 7.32
N LEU A 33 -3.92 -3.97 6.76
CA LEU A 33 -4.08 -4.01 5.31
C LEU A 33 -3.48 -2.81 4.60
N TYR A 34 -3.46 -1.63 5.22
CA TYR A 34 -2.76 -0.51 4.63
C TYR A 34 -1.25 -0.75 4.59
N ALA A 35 -0.68 -1.28 5.68
CA ALA A 35 0.71 -1.71 5.72
C ALA A 35 1.02 -2.80 4.67
N LEU A 36 0.10 -3.77 4.47
CA LEU A 36 0.23 -4.77 3.41
C LEU A 36 0.25 -4.11 2.02
N MET A 37 -0.65 -3.16 1.75
CA MET A 37 -0.70 -2.45 0.48
C MET A 37 0.60 -1.70 0.20
N GLN A 38 1.17 -1.03 1.21
CA GLN A 38 2.49 -0.38 1.12
C GLN A 38 3.60 -1.41 0.84
N ALA A 39 3.64 -2.51 1.61
CA ALA A 39 4.66 -3.54 1.46
C ALA A 39 4.62 -4.28 0.12
N CYS A 40 3.43 -4.47 -0.45
CA CYS A 40 3.23 -5.10 -1.75
C CYS A 40 3.36 -4.12 -2.94
N GLY A 41 3.63 -2.83 -2.69
CA GLY A 41 3.75 -1.83 -3.75
C GLY A 41 2.42 -1.45 -4.42
N LEU A 42 1.29 -1.65 -3.74
CA LEU A 42 -0.03 -1.15 -4.15
C LEU A 42 -0.21 0.33 -3.82
N VAL A 43 0.51 0.81 -2.81
CA VAL A 43 0.58 2.21 -2.39
C VAL A 43 2.06 2.58 -2.27
N ASP A 44 2.42 3.77 -2.76
CA ASP A 44 3.77 4.32 -2.64
C ASP A 44 3.75 5.55 -1.73
N ASP A 45 4.04 5.33 -0.45
CA ASP A 45 4.16 6.40 0.56
C ASP A 45 5.62 6.71 0.91
N HIS A 46 6.56 6.36 0.03
CA HIS A 46 7.96 6.74 0.25
C HIS A 46 8.09 8.26 0.27
N LEU A 47 8.63 8.80 1.36
CA LEU A 47 8.85 10.24 1.49
C LEU A 47 9.94 10.71 0.53
N ALA A 48 9.87 11.98 0.13
CA ALA A 48 10.92 12.62 -0.67
C ALA A 48 12.30 12.45 -0.01
N GLY A 49 13.29 12.01 -0.80
CA GLY A 49 14.63 11.68 -0.32
C GLY A 49 14.81 10.25 0.18
N CYS A 50 13.77 9.40 0.10
CA CYS A 50 13.95 7.96 0.32
C CYS A 50 14.89 7.38 -0.76
N PRO A 51 15.91 6.58 -0.39
CA PRO A 51 16.83 6.00 -1.35
C PRO A 51 16.24 4.82 -2.14
N ALA A 52 15.06 4.32 -1.73
CA ALA A 52 14.38 3.26 -2.44
C ALA A 52 13.77 3.80 -3.76
N PRO A 53 13.83 3.03 -4.86
CA PRO A 53 13.10 3.38 -6.06
C PRO A 53 11.58 3.34 -5.77
N PRO A 54 10.78 4.19 -6.42
CA PRO A 54 9.33 4.23 -6.20
C PRO A 54 8.70 2.84 -6.44
N ALA A 55 8.05 2.30 -5.40
CA ALA A 55 7.65 0.89 -5.32
C ALA A 55 6.61 0.53 -6.40
N VAL A 56 5.65 1.43 -6.62
CA VAL A 56 4.64 1.29 -7.67
C VAL A 56 5.30 1.30 -9.05
N GLU A 57 6.35 2.08 -9.24
CA GLU A 57 7.03 2.20 -10.52
C GLU A 57 7.94 1.00 -10.81
N ALA A 58 8.61 0.47 -9.78
CA ALA A 58 9.36 -0.79 -9.88
C ALA A 58 8.44 -1.96 -10.24
N ALA A 59 7.30 -2.09 -9.56
CA ALA A 59 6.30 -3.11 -9.86
C ALA A 59 5.69 -2.95 -11.26
N ARG A 60 5.38 -1.71 -11.68
CA ARG A 60 4.89 -1.40 -13.04
C ARG A 60 5.92 -1.70 -14.12
N ARG A 61 7.19 -1.35 -13.91
CA ARG A 61 8.28 -1.70 -14.83
C ARG A 61 8.45 -3.21 -14.97
N ALA A 62 8.45 -3.94 -13.85
CA ALA A 62 8.50 -5.40 -13.86
C ALA A 62 7.29 -6.04 -14.58
N ALA A 63 6.11 -5.42 -14.46
CA ALA A 63 4.89 -5.86 -15.13
C ALA A 63 4.76 -5.38 -16.60
N GLY A 64 5.70 -4.57 -17.11
CA GLY A 64 5.62 -4.00 -18.47
C GLY A 64 4.52 -2.94 -18.64
N LEU A 65 4.02 -2.36 -17.55
CA LEU A 65 2.91 -1.40 -17.50
C LEU A 65 3.39 0.05 -17.27
N GLY A 66 4.64 0.37 -17.64
CA GLY A 66 5.16 1.73 -17.57
C GLY A 66 4.59 2.62 -18.68
N TYR A 67 4.15 3.84 -18.33
CA TYR A 67 3.89 4.89 -19.32
C TYR A 67 5.23 5.42 -19.87
N SER A 68 5.27 5.83 -21.15
CA SER A 68 6.47 6.40 -21.78
C SER A 68 6.90 7.71 -21.14
#